data_AF-A0A7S1RH12-F1
#
_entry.id   AF-A0A7S1RH12-F1
#
_cell.length_a   1.000
_cell.length_b   1.000
_cell.length_c   1.000
_cell.angle_alpha   90.00
_cell.angle_beta   90.00
_cell.angle_gamma   90.00
#
_symmetry.space_group_name_H-M   'P 1'
#
loop_
_entity.id
_entity.type
_entity.pdbx_description
1 polymer ?
#
loop_
_entity_poly.entity_id
_entity_poly.type
_entity_poly.pdbx_seq_one_letter_code
_entity_poly.pdbx_strand_id
1 'polypeptide(L)'
;VDGLSAAELFAGDWHEGKSGQVLHCLKANFRSIKDGACTNEVKHLIRVHAKDPTSDRSFAAQCQADIKHFCNDTSASRVHHCLRVHLGKLTPGCRAAELLQ
;
A
#
# COMPACT_ATOMS: atom_id res chain seq x y z
N VAL A 1 -23.07 -3.26 -4.63
CA VAL A 1 -22.08 -2.35 -5.26
C VAL A 1 -22.52 -2.16 -6.68
N ASP A 2 -22.82 -0.92 -7.06
CA ASP A 2 -23.43 -0.63 -8.36
C ASP A 2 -22.52 -1.17 -9.46
N GLY A 3 -23.11 -1.91 -10.41
CA GLY A 3 -22.44 -2.84 -11.33
C GLY A 3 -21.56 -2.21 -12.41
N LEU A 4 -20.72 -1.25 -12.04
CA LEU A 4 -19.67 -0.70 -12.89
C LEU A 4 -18.59 -1.77 -13.09
N SER A 5 -18.37 -2.12 -14.35
CA SER A 5 -17.25 -2.94 -14.78
C SER A 5 -15.94 -2.19 -14.58
N ALA A 6 -14.84 -2.93 -14.38
CA ALA A 6 -13.52 -2.31 -14.30
C ALA A 6 -13.09 -1.63 -15.62
N ALA A 7 -13.74 -1.93 -16.74
CA ALA A 7 -13.58 -1.17 -17.98
C ALA A 7 -14.15 0.25 -17.86
N GLU A 8 -15.31 0.42 -17.20
CA GLU A 8 -15.94 1.72 -16.95
C GLU A 8 -15.17 2.53 -15.90
N LEU A 9 -14.56 1.88 -14.91
CA LEU A 9 -13.77 2.55 -13.87
C LEU A 9 -12.38 2.99 -14.34
N PHE A 10 -11.77 2.29 -15.30
CA PHE A 10 -10.38 2.51 -15.72
C PHE A 10 -10.22 2.84 -17.21
N ALA A 11 -11.28 3.36 -17.85
CA ALA A 11 -11.26 3.85 -19.23
C ALA A 11 -10.65 2.86 -20.25
N GLY A 12 -10.85 1.55 -20.04
CA GLY A 12 -10.31 0.49 -20.88
C GLY A 12 -8.84 0.10 -20.64
N ASP A 13 -8.08 0.85 -19.83
CA ASP A 13 -6.71 0.48 -19.45
C ASP A 13 -6.67 -0.19 -18.06
N TRP A 14 -6.74 -1.52 -18.08
CA TRP A 14 -6.63 -2.37 -16.90
C TRP A 14 -5.27 -2.29 -16.19
N HIS A 15 -4.24 -1.72 -16.82
CA HIS A 15 -2.90 -1.61 -16.25
C HIS A 15 -2.84 -0.52 -15.17
N GLU A 16 -3.54 0.60 -15.36
CA GLU A 16 -3.63 1.73 -14.43
C GLU A 16 -4.26 1.29 -13.09
N GLY A 17 -5.33 0.49 -13.14
CA GLY A 17 -6.03 -0.03 -11.96
C GLY A 17 -5.20 -0.98 -11.09
N LYS A 18 -4.12 -1.55 -11.64
CA LYS A 18 -3.21 -2.46 -10.91
C LYS A 18 -2.09 -1.73 -10.15
N SER A 19 -1.95 -0.42 -10.31
CA SER A 19 -0.90 0.38 -9.65
C SER A 19 -1.05 0.43 -8.12
N GLY A 20 -2.27 0.22 -7.60
CA GLY A 20 -2.59 0.39 -6.19
C GLY A 20 -2.69 1.86 -5.75
N GLN A 21 -2.61 2.82 -6.67
CA GLN A 21 -2.65 4.26 -6.35
C GLN A 21 -3.97 4.69 -5.72
N VAL A 22 -5.11 4.16 -6.19
CA VAL A 22 -6.42 4.44 -5.59
C VAL A 22 -6.47 3.96 -4.13
N LEU A 23 -6.00 2.74 -3.88
CA LEU A 23 -5.93 2.16 -2.54
C LEU A 23 -4.98 2.96 -1.64
N HIS A 24 -3.83 3.38 -2.16
CA HIS A 24 -2.90 4.28 -1.47
C HIS A 24 -3.57 5.60 -1.08
N CYS A 25 -4.30 6.23 -2.00
CA CYS A 25 -5.04 7.47 -1.76
C CYS A 25 -6.10 7.29 -0.65
N LEU A 26 -6.85 6.18 -0.69
CA LEU A 26 -7.83 5.85 0.35
C LEU A 26 -7.18 5.64 1.72
N LYS A 27 -6.01 4.98 1.79
CA LYS A 27 -5.23 4.84 3.03
C LYS A 27 -4.81 6.20 3.59
N ALA A 28 -4.23 7.06 2.75
CA ALA A 28 -3.77 8.40 3.14
C ALA A 28 -4.93 9.31 3.62
N ASN A 29 -6.11 9.15 3.03
CA ASN A 29 -7.30 9.93 3.34
C ASN A 29 -8.30 9.20 4.24
N PHE A 30 -7.87 8.14 4.93
CA PHE A 30 -8.76 7.25 5.71
C PHE A 30 -9.68 8.01 6.68
N ARG A 31 -9.16 9.08 7.31
CA ARG A 31 -9.91 9.93 8.26
C ARG A 31 -11.03 10.75 7.61
N SER A 32 -10.97 10.97 6.31
CA SER A 32 -11.94 11.75 5.55
C SER A 32 -13.11 10.89 5.02
N ILE A 33 -13.02 9.56 5.16
CA ILE A 33 -14.05 8.63 4.71
C ILE A 33 -15.21 8.65 5.72
N LYS A 34 -16.42 9.00 5.24
CA LYS A 34 -17.62 9.15 6.06
C LYS A 34 -18.56 7.94 6.03
N ASP A 35 -18.52 7.16 4.96
CA ASP A 35 -19.34 5.97 4.82
C ASP A 35 -18.80 4.82 5.67
N GLY A 36 -19.61 4.30 6.60
CA GLY A 36 -19.16 3.33 7.58
C GLY A 36 -18.73 1.98 7.00
N ALA A 37 -19.39 1.52 5.93
CA ALA A 37 -19.01 0.28 5.24
C ALA A 37 -17.66 0.45 4.53
N CYS A 38 -17.47 1.56 3.83
CA CYS A 38 -16.22 1.93 3.18
C CYS A 38 -15.08 2.08 4.19
N THR A 39 -15.32 2.76 5.32
CA THR A 39 -14.32 2.86 6.40
C THR A 39 -13.91 1.49 6.90
N ASN A 40 -14.84 0.56 7.11
CA ASN A 40 -14.51 -0.79 7.57
C ASN A 40 -13.66 -1.56 6.55
N GLU A 41 -13.97 -1.43 5.27
CA GLU A 41 -13.23 -2.11 4.20
C GLU A 41 -11.82 -1.53 4.02
N VAL A 42 -11.69 -0.20 3.99
CA VAL A 42 -10.37 0.44 3.91
C VAL A 42 -9.53 0.11 5.16
N LYS A 43 -10.16 0.01 6.34
CA LYS A 43 -9.48 -0.44 7.56
C LYS A 43 -9.06 -1.91 7.48
N HIS A 44 -9.85 -2.78 6.83
CA HIS A 44 -9.46 -4.16 6.57
C HIS A 44 -8.24 -4.21 5.64
N LEU A 45 -8.29 -3.48 4.52
CA LEU A 45 -7.20 -3.34 3.57
C LEU A 45 -5.90 -2.87 4.24
N ILE A 46 -5.95 -1.83 5.07
CA ILE A 46 -4.77 -1.33 5.82
C ILE A 46 -4.12 -2.46 6.63
N ARG A 47 -4.92 -3.27 7.32
CA ARG A 47 -4.40 -4.38 8.13
C ARG A 47 -3.78 -5.49 7.28
N VAL A 48 -4.38 -5.80 6.12
CA VAL A 48 -3.84 -6.79 5.18
C VAL A 48 -2.48 -6.32 4.67
N HIS A 49 -2.38 -5.06 4.22
CA HIS A 49 -1.15 -4.47 3.72
C HIS A 49 -0.05 -4.42 4.78
N ALA A 50 -0.39 -4.07 6.03
CA ALA A 50 0.58 -4.03 7.13
C ALA A 50 1.06 -5.43 7.57
N LYS A 51 0.24 -6.48 7.35
CA LYS A 51 0.62 -7.86 7.66
C LYS A 51 1.47 -8.48 6.56
N ASP A 52 1.14 -8.17 5.31
CA ASP A 52 1.80 -8.68 4.12
C ASP A 52 2.13 -7.52 3.16
N PRO A 53 3.37 -7.00 3.20
CA PRO A 53 3.79 -5.90 2.35
C PRO A 53 3.73 -6.22 0.84
N THR A 54 3.68 -7.51 0.46
CA THR A 54 3.58 -7.91 -0.95
C THR A 54 2.16 -7.69 -1.51
N SER A 55 1.16 -7.59 -0.64
CA SER A 55 -0.22 -7.29 -1.01
C SER A 55 -0.44 -5.81 -1.36
N ASP A 56 0.44 -4.92 -0.89
CA ASP A 56 0.42 -3.49 -1.20
C ASP A 56 1.33 -3.19 -2.40
N ARG A 57 0.76 -3.19 -3.61
CA ARG A 57 1.51 -2.94 -4.84
C ARG A 57 2.24 -1.59 -4.85
N SER A 58 1.60 -0.55 -4.32
CA SER A 58 2.18 0.79 -4.28
C SER A 58 3.38 0.83 -3.34
N PHE A 59 3.29 0.16 -2.19
CA PHE A 59 4.40 0.00 -1.26
C PHE A 59 5.53 -0.84 -1.87
N ALA A 60 5.21 -2.00 -2.44
CA ALA A 60 6.19 -2.90 -3.05
C ALA A 60 7.00 -2.17 -4.14
N ALA A 61 6.33 -1.41 -5.02
CA ALA A 61 6.99 -0.62 -6.05
C ALA A 61 7.95 0.44 -5.48
N GLN A 62 7.61 1.06 -4.34
CA GLN A 62 8.43 2.10 -3.72
C GLN A 62 9.57 1.55 -2.87
N CYS A 63 9.40 0.37 -2.26
CA CYS A 63 10.30 -0.16 -1.24
C CYS A 63 11.15 -1.35 -1.69
N GLN A 64 10.92 -1.94 -2.87
CA GLN A 64 11.63 -3.16 -3.30
C GLN A 64 13.15 -3.05 -3.22
N ALA A 65 13.72 -1.91 -3.66
CA ALA A 65 15.16 -1.69 -3.64
C ALA A 65 15.71 -1.59 -2.19
N ASP A 66 15.02 -0.85 -1.33
CA ASP A 66 15.37 -0.69 0.08
C ASP A 66 15.22 -2.00 0.86
N ILE A 67 14.16 -2.77 0.61
CA ILE A 67 13.96 -4.10 1.21
C ILE A 67 15.11 -5.03 0.82
N LYS A 68 15.48 -5.07 -0.46
CA LYS A 68 16.61 -5.90 -0.92
C LYS A 68 17.94 -5.45 -0.31
N HIS A 69 18.12 -4.16 -0.06
CA HIS A 69 19.37 -3.63 0.46
C HIS A 69 19.52 -3.78 1.98
N PHE A 70 18.46 -3.50 2.74
CA PHE A 70 18.49 -3.47 4.21
C PHE A 70 17.84 -4.67 4.88
N CYS A 71 16.89 -5.33 4.21
CA CYS A 71 15.96 -6.29 4.82
C CYS A 71 15.84 -7.61 4.04
N ASN A 72 16.84 -7.98 3.24
CA ASN A 72 16.77 -9.15 2.34
C ASN A 72 16.42 -10.47 3.05
N ASP A 73 16.95 -10.67 4.26
CA ASP A 73 16.76 -11.90 5.03
C ASP A 73 15.60 -11.80 6.03
N THR A 74 14.76 -10.76 5.91
CA THR A 74 13.62 -10.52 6.79
C THR A 74 12.37 -11.17 6.24
N SER A 75 11.63 -11.89 7.09
CA SER A 75 10.32 -12.44 6.71
C SER A 75 9.34 -11.32 6.35
N ALA A 76 8.40 -11.56 5.41
CA ALA A 76 7.41 -10.56 4.98
C ALA A 76 6.70 -9.86 6.15
N SER A 77 6.32 -10.62 7.19
CA SER A 77 5.68 -10.10 8.41
C SER A 77 6.54 -9.16 9.26
N ARG A 78 7.86 -9.12 9.05
CA ARG A 78 8.82 -8.30 9.80
C ARG A 78 9.45 -7.20 8.96
N VAL A 79 9.13 -7.10 7.67
CA VAL A 79 9.73 -6.12 6.75
C VAL A 79 9.50 -4.69 7.23
N HIS A 80 8.28 -4.32 7.62
CA HIS A 80 7.99 -2.97 8.15
C HIS A 80 8.83 -2.64 9.39
N HIS A 81 9.00 -3.61 10.30
CA HIS A 81 9.88 -3.41 11.46
C HIS A 81 11.33 -3.15 11.04
N CYS A 82 11.86 -3.95 10.11
CA CYS A 82 13.21 -3.75 9.58
C CYS A 82 13.36 -2.37 8.92
N LEU A 83 12.43 -1.99 8.03
CA LEU A 83 12.46 -0.69 7.35
C LEU A 83 12.43 0.48 8.34
N ARG A 84 11.63 0.39 9.42
CA ARG A 84 11.57 1.42 10.47
C ARG A 84 12.88 1.57 11.25
N VAL A 85 13.64 0.50 11.43
CA VAL A 85 15.00 0.57 12.02
C VAL A 85 15.97 1.32 11.08
N HIS A 86 15.77 1.20 9.77
CA HIS A 86 16.57 1.86 8.74
C HIS A 86 15.96 3.14 8.17
N LEU A 87 14.90 3.70 8.79
CA LEU A 87 14.03 4.72 8.21
C LEU A 87 14.78 5.94 7.64
N GLY A 88 15.80 6.41 8.35
CA GLY A 88 16.63 7.56 7.95
C GLY A 88 17.55 7.29 6.74
N LYS A 89 17.75 6.02 6.37
CA LYS A 89 18.59 5.57 5.25
C LYS A 89 17.79 5.14 4.03
N LEU A 90 16.48 4.96 4.16
CA LEU A 90 15.61 4.57 3.05
C LEU A 90 15.52 5.66 1.99
N THR A 91 15.23 5.27 0.75
CA THR A 91 14.86 6.24 -0.29
C THR A 91 13.65 7.09 0.12
N PRO A 92 13.52 8.33 -0.38
CA PRO A 92 12.40 9.21 -0.02
C PRO A 92 11.02 8.58 -0.30
N GLY A 93 10.90 7.84 -1.42
CA GLY A 93 9.68 7.13 -1.79
C GLY A 93 9.33 6.04 -0.77
N CYS A 94 10.27 5.13 -0.49
CA CYS A 94 10.00 4.07 0.48
C CYS A 94 9.74 4.63 1.88
N ARG A 95 10.47 5.67 2.31
CA ARG A 95 10.24 6.32 3.60
C ARG A 95 8.81 6.88 3.70
N ALA A 96 8.35 7.58 2.67
CA ALA A 96 6.99 8.12 2.65
C ALA A 96 5.94 6.99 2.67
N ALA A 97 6.17 5.92 1.91
CA ALA A 97 5.29 4.77 1.86
C ALA A 97 5.22 4.01 3.21
N GLU A 98 6.36 3.83 3.89
CA GLU A 98 6.45 3.15 5.20
C GLU A 98 5.74 3.93 6.31
N LEU A 99 5.70 5.26 6.23
CA LEU A 99 4.96 6.10 7.18
C LEU A 99 3.43 5.95 7.04
N LEU A 100 2.95 5.29 5.98
CA LEU A 100 1.52 4.98 5.75
C LEU A 100 1.16 3.52 6.08
N GLN A 101 2.09 2.75 6.66
CA GLN A 101 1.89 1.36 7.13
C GLN A 101 1.78 1.32 8.64
#